data_AF-A0A3D2IBG5-F1
#
_entry.id   AF-A0A3D2IBG5-F1
#
_cell.length_a   1.000
_cell.length_b   1.000
_cell.length_c   1.000
_cell.angle_alpha   90.00
_cell.angle_beta   90.00
_cell.angle_gamma   90.00
#
_symmetry.space_group_name_H-M   'P 1'
#
loop_
_entity.id
_entity.type
_entity.pdbx_description
1 polymer ?
#
loop_
_entity_poly.entity_id
_entity_poly.type
_entity_poly.pdbx_seq_one_letter_code
_entity_poly.pdbx_strand_id
1 'polypeptide(L)'
;MSNDYDQIAAIEKAIKEKYGDDAIANPKSNWNEEKEKEYLEQMRLLYDRNNKREQYTEKVDVNGIKISKKLLNRESLKNCPVCGAFPKSVKDDVSLIKFECCSKCYIQYVEGREERWLKGWRPNNGNSL
;
A
#
# COMPACT_ATOMS: atom_id res chain seq x y z
N MET A 1 29.33 41.58 18.26
CA MET A 1 28.18 42.39 17.80
C MET A 1 27.46 42.86 19.05
N SER A 2 27.38 44.18 19.24
CA SER A 2 26.58 44.75 20.33
C SER A 2 25.12 44.61 19.94
N ASN A 3 24.35 43.79 20.65
CA ASN A 3 22.92 43.66 20.38
C ASN A 3 22.25 44.94 20.87
N ASP A 4 21.64 45.67 19.94
CA ASP A 4 20.78 46.81 20.25
C ASP A 4 19.43 46.27 20.76
N TYR A 5 19.29 46.24 22.08
CA TYR A 5 18.08 45.71 22.73
C TYR A 5 16.84 46.55 22.42
N ASP A 6 17.00 47.84 22.13
CA ASP A 6 15.88 48.75 21.83
C ASP A 6 15.27 48.40 20.46
N GLN A 7 16.11 48.10 19.47
CA GLN A 7 15.64 47.62 18.16
C GLN A 7 14.96 46.27 18.23
N ILE A 8 15.49 45.33 19.02
CA ILE A 8 14.88 43.99 19.21
C ILE A 8 13.49 44.12 19.84
N ALA A 9 13.35 44.93 20.89
CA ALA A 9 12.06 45.15 21.54
C ALA A 9 11.04 45.83 20.60
N ALA A 10 11.48 46.77 19.76
CA ALA A 10 10.61 47.41 18.76
C ALA A 10 10.09 46.39 17.72
N ILE A 11 10.95 45.46 17.30
CA ILE A 11 10.59 44.38 16.36
C ILE A 11 9.62 43.39 17.03
N GLU A 12 9.90 42.94 18.25
CA GLU A 12 9.02 42.03 18.99
C GLU A 12 7.63 42.65 19.21
N LYS A 13 7.56 43.94 19.55
CA LYS A 13 6.28 44.66 19.66
C LYS A 13 5.52 44.69 18.33
N ALA A 14 6.19 45.00 17.23
CA ALA A 14 5.55 45.03 15.91
C ALA A 14 5.08 43.64 15.45
N ILE A 15 5.82 42.57 15.78
CA ILE A 15 5.43 41.18 15.49
C ILE A 15 4.22 40.79 16.34
N LYS A 16 4.25 41.11 17.64
CA LYS A 16 3.14 40.87 18.57
C LYS A 16 1.84 41.54 18.10
N GLU A 17 1.93 42.80 17.66
CA GLU A 17 0.78 43.55 17.15
C GLU A 17 0.20 42.96 15.85
N LYS A 18 1.05 42.39 14.97
CA LYS A 18 0.61 41.80 13.69
C LYS A 18 0.15 40.35 13.76
N TYR A 19 0.83 39.53 14.56
CA TYR A 19 0.71 38.07 14.54
C TYR A 19 0.33 37.44 15.89
N GLY A 20 0.21 38.26 16.94
CA GLY A 20 -0.16 37.81 18.29
C GLY A 20 1.01 37.35 19.13
N ASP A 21 0.70 36.96 20.37
CA ASP A 21 1.68 36.61 21.40
C ASP A 21 2.46 35.33 21.08
N ASP A 22 1.84 34.39 20.36
CA ASP A 22 2.46 33.13 19.96
C ASP A 22 3.64 33.33 18.99
N ALA A 23 3.64 34.43 18.22
CA ALA A 23 4.65 34.71 17.21
C ALA A 23 5.98 35.24 17.79
N ILE A 24 5.94 35.80 19.00
CA ILE A 24 7.13 36.23 19.76
C ILE A 24 7.59 35.17 20.76
N ALA A 25 6.75 34.17 21.05
CA ALA A 25 7.08 33.12 21.99
C ALA A 25 8.24 32.25 21.45
N ASN A 26 9.21 31.95 22.31
CA ASN A 26 10.29 31.03 21.95
C ASN A 26 9.68 29.64 21.71
N PRO A 27 9.87 29.00 20.54
CA PRO A 27 9.31 27.67 20.28
C PRO A 27 9.73 26.62 21.32
N LYS A 28 10.89 26.81 21.97
CA LYS A 28 11.39 25.94 23.04
C LYS A 28 10.69 26.16 24.39
N SER A 29 10.07 27.32 24.63
CA SER A 29 9.45 27.63 25.93
C SER A 29 8.27 26.72 26.24
N ASN A 30 7.55 26.28 25.21
CA ASN A 30 6.40 25.39 25.34
C ASN A 30 6.77 23.90 25.21
N TRP A 31 8.05 23.54 25.31
CA TRP A 31 8.52 22.16 25.28
C TRP A 31 8.43 21.53 26.68
N ASN A 32 7.32 20.88 26.96
CA ASN A 32 7.08 20.15 28.22
C ASN A 32 7.22 18.64 28.02
N GLU A 33 7.20 17.88 29.13
CA GLU A 33 7.31 16.42 29.08
C GLU A 33 6.19 15.75 28.26
N GLU A 34 5.00 16.36 28.22
CA GLU A 34 3.87 15.86 27.43
C GLU A 34 4.15 16.00 25.93
N LYS A 35 4.61 17.17 25.47
CA LYS A 35 4.99 17.39 24.07
C LYS A 35 6.20 16.56 23.65
N GLU A 36 7.15 16.31 24.55
CA GLU A 36 8.24 15.37 24.28
C GLU A 36 7.69 13.97 23.99
N LYS A 37 6.76 13.48 24.81
CA LYS A 37 6.10 12.18 24.57
C LYS A 37 5.33 12.15 23.27
N GLU A 38 4.55 13.20 22.97
CA GLU A 38 3.83 13.33 21.70
C GLU A 38 4.77 13.34 20.50
N TYR A 39 5.88 14.08 20.59
CA TYR A 39 6.90 14.14 19.55
C TYR A 39 7.53 12.78 19.29
N LEU A 40 7.91 12.04 20.34
CA LEU A 40 8.47 10.69 20.21
C LEU A 40 7.48 9.73 19.55
N GLU A 41 6.20 9.84 19.88
CA GLU A 41 5.15 9.03 19.26
C GLU A 41 4.95 9.40 17.78
N GLN A 42 4.90 10.69 17.45
CA GLN A 42 4.85 11.16 16.06
C GLN A 42 6.04 10.67 15.24
N MET A 43 7.25 10.68 15.83
CA MET A 43 8.46 10.16 15.21
C MET A 43 8.35 8.66 14.92
N ARG A 44 7.88 7.85 15.88
CA ARG A 44 7.64 6.41 15.67
C ARG A 44 6.68 6.16 14.51
N LEU A 45 5.53 6.86 14.49
CA LEU A 45 4.54 6.73 13.43
C LEU A 45 5.10 7.12 12.05
N LEU A 46 5.96 8.15 12.00
CA LEU A 46 6.64 8.57 10.78
C LEU A 46 7.59 7.49 10.27
N TYR A 47 8.41 6.89 11.16
CA TYR A 47 9.30 5.80 10.79
C TYR A 47 8.54 4.57 10.30
N ASP A 48 7.46 4.17 10.98
CA ASP A 48 6.63 3.05 10.56
C ASP A 48 6.01 3.26 9.17
N ARG A 49 5.50 4.48 8.92
CA ARG A 49 4.96 4.85 7.61
C ARG A 49 6.04 4.81 6.52
N ASN A 50 7.23 5.34 6.82
CA ASN A 50 8.33 5.37 5.86
C ASN A 50 8.86 3.98 5.56
N ASN A 51 9.04 3.13 6.57
CA ASN A 51 9.48 1.75 6.39
C ASN A 51 8.50 0.95 5.51
N LYS A 52 7.19 1.08 5.75
CA LYS A 52 6.16 0.48 4.87
C LYS A 52 6.29 0.97 3.43
N ARG A 53 6.47 2.28 3.21
CA ARG A 53 6.65 2.83 1.85
C ARG A 53 7.92 2.30 1.19
N GLU A 54 9.02 2.26 1.92
CA GLU A 54 10.31 1.80 1.43
C GLU A 54 10.24 0.34 0.94
N GLN A 55 9.61 -0.53 1.73
CA GLN A 55 9.34 -1.93 1.35
C GLN A 55 8.58 -2.05 0.03
N TYR A 56 7.62 -1.16 -0.26
CA TYR A 56 6.90 -1.19 -1.53
C TYR A 56 7.69 -0.60 -2.70
N THR A 57 8.58 0.36 -2.44
CA THR A 57 9.42 1.02 -3.47
C THR A 57 10.65 0.22 -3.85
N GLU A 58 11.12 -0.67 -2.99
CA GLU A 58 12.25 -1.56 -3.28
C GLU A 58 12.02 -2.30 -4.60
N LYS A 59 13.04 -2.29 -5.46
CA LYS A 59 12.98 -2.91 -6.78
C LYS A 59 13.62 -4.29 -6.72
N VAL A 60 12.87 -5.29 -7.18
CA VAL A 60 13.33 -6.68 -7.30
C VAL A 60 13.59 -6.97 -8.78
N ASP A 61 14.62 -7.76 -9.05
CA ASP A 61 14.89 -8.25 -10.40
C ASP A 61 13.95 -9.42 -10.71
N VAL A 62 13.15 -9.27 -11.75
CA VAL A 62 12.29 -10.34 -12.28
C VAL A 62 12.63 -10.49 -13.75
N ASN A 63 13.29 -11.60 -14.10
CA ASN A 63 13.68 -11.95 -15.47
C ASN A 63 14.56 -10.86 -16.16
N GLY A 64 15.45 -10.19 -15.43
CA GLY A 64 16.35 -9.16 -15.95
C GLY A 64 15.76 -7.75 -15.99
N ILE A 65 14.54 -7.55 -15.48
CA ILE A 65 13.85 -6.27 -15.41
C ILE A 65 13.60 -5.90 -13.93
N LYS A 66 14.01 -4.69 -13.53
CA LYS A 66 13.83 -4.19 -12.16
C LYS A 66 12.41 -3.63 -11.96
N ILE A 67 11.59 -4.33 -11.17
CA ILE A 67 10.19 -3.98 -10.90
C ILE A 67 10.02 -3.67 -9.41
N SER A 68 9.25 -2.63 -9.06
CA SER A 68 8.95 -2.32 -7.64
C SER A 68 8.08 -3.40 -7.00
N LYS A 69 8.37 -3.80 -5.76
CA LYS A 69 7.58 -4.80 -4.99
C LYS A 69 6.08 -4.51 -4.97
N LYS A 70 5.68 -3.24 -4.98
CA LYS A 70 4.27 -2.82 -5.08
C LYS A 70 3.49 -3.48 -6.24
N LEU A 71 4.13 -3.70 -7.39
CA LEU A 71 3.50 -4.27 -8.58
C LEU A 71 3.45 -5.81 -8.56
N LEU A 72 4.25 -6.44 -7.70
CA LEU A 72 4.31 -7.90 -7.54
C LEU A 72 3.24 -8.45 -6.57
N ASN A 73 2.64 -7.58 -5.75
CA ASN A 73 1.59 -7.96 -4.78
C ASN A 73 0.19 -8.11 -5.38
N ARG A 74 -0.02 -7.82 -6.66
CA ARG A 74 -1.17 -8.40 -7.35
C ARG A 74 -0.82 -9.85 -7.56
N GLU A 75 -1.43 -10.75 -6.76
CA GLU A 75 -1.49 -12.18 -7.09
C GLU A 75 -1.63 -12.26 -8.60
N SER A 76 -0.60 -12.80 -9.25
CA SER A 76 -0.49 -12.85 -10.71
C SER A 76 -1.87 -13.17 -11.23
N LEU A 77 -2.50 -12.26 -11.97
CA LEU A 77 -3.81 -12.49 -12.56
C LEU A 77 -3.72 -13.80 -13.33
N LYS A 78 -4.13 -14.89 -12.68
CA LYS A 78 -3.79 -16.23 -13.15
C LYS A 78 -4.63 -16.41 -14.39
N ASN A 79 -3.97 -16.54 -15.53
CA ASN A 79 -4.63 -17.01 -16.72
C ASN A 79 -5.31 -18.33 -16.37
N CYS A 80 -6.53 -18.53 -16.89
CA CYS A 80 -7.24 -19.77 -16.65
C CYS A 80 -6.37 -20.95 -17.09
N PRO A 81 -6.09 -21.95 -16.23
CA PRO A 81 -5.21 -23.06 -16.57
C PRO A 81 -5.81 -23.97 -17.66
N VAL A 82 -7.11 -23.87 -17.94
CA VAL A 82 -7.81 -24.69 -18.93
C VAL A 82 -7.74 -24.10 -20.34
N CYS A 83 -7.98 -22.80 -20.47
CA CYS A 83 -8.06 -22.12 -21.77
C CYS A 83 -7.00 -21.04 -21.98
N GLY A 84 -6.16 -20.76 -20.99
CA GLY A 84 -5.16 -19.69 -21.01
C GLY A 84 -5.75 -18.28 -21.00
N ALA A 85 -7.07 -18.12 -20.94
CA ALA A 85 -7.70 -16.81 -20.99
C ALA A 85 -7.45 -16.03 -19.70
N PHE A 86 -7.09 -14.76 -19.86
CA PHE A 86 -6.98 -13.82 -18.75
C PHE A 86 -8.37 -13.52 -18.16
N PRO A 87 -8.51 -13.43 -16.82
CA PRO A 87 -9.79 -13.13 -16.16
C PRO A 87 -10.26 -11.71 -16.52
N LYS A 88 -11.47 -11.55 -17.06
CA LYS A 88 -11.98 -10.23 -17.51
C LYS A 88 -13.20 -9.76 -16.72
N SER A 89 -13.70 -10.58 -15.79
CA SER A 89 -14.93 -10.31 -15.06
C SER A 89 -14.88 -10.84 -13.63
N VAL A 90 -15.67 -10.25 -12.74
CA VAL A 90 -15.80 -10.70 -11.34
C VAL A 90 -16.26 -12.17 -11.25
N LYS A 91 -17.06 -12.64 -12.23
CA LYS A 91 -17.47 -14.05 -12.31
C LYS A 91 -16.27 -14.97 -12.54
N ASP A 92 -15.30 -14.53 -13.34
CA ASP A 92 -14.06 -15.29 -13.54
C ASP A 92 -13.27 -15.38 -12.23
N ASP A 93 -13.22 -14.30 -11.43
CA ASP A 93 -12.52 -14.30 -10.14
C ASP A 93 -13.16 -15.31 -9.18
N VAL A 94 -14.48 -15.33 -9.05
CA VAL A 94 -15.21 -16.29 -8.20
C VAL A 94 -14.95 -17.73 -8.66
N SER A 95 -15.03 -17.98 -9.96
CA SER A 95 -14.77 -19.32 -10.53
C SER A 95 -13.31 -19.75 -10.37
N LEU A 96 -12.35 -18.84 -10.48
CA LEU A 96 -10.92 -19.13 -10.30
C LEU A 96 -10.60 -19.46 -8.85
N ILE A 97 -11.18 -18.74 -7.89
CA ILE A 97 -11.00 -19.00 -6.46
C ILE A 97 -11.59 -20.36 -6.07
N LYS A 98 -12.79 -20.69 -6.54
CA LYS A 98 -13.51 -21.89 -6.10
C LYS A 98 -13.17 -23.16 -6.90
N PHE A 99 -12.95 -23.02 -8.20
CA PHE A 99 -12.84 -24.14 -9.13
C PHE A 99 -11.57 -24.11 -9.99
N GLU A 100 -10.67 -23.17 -9.76
CA GLU A 100 -9.40 -23.02 -10.50
C GLU A 100 -9.58 -22.88 -12.03
N CYS A 101 -10.72 -22.33 -12.49
CA CYS A 101 -10.94 -22.04 -13.91
C CYS A 101 -11.80 -20.79 -14.11
N CYS A 102 -11.79 -20.19 -15.32
CA CYS A 102 -12.62 -19.02 -15.61
C CYS A 102 -14.11 -19.41 -15.71
N SER A 103 -14.99 -18.41 -15.70
CA SER A 103 -16.45 -18.61 -15.74
C SER A 103 -16.92 -19.39 -16.98
N LYS A 104 -16.28 -19.15 -18.13
CA LYS A 104 -16.59 -19.89 -19.37
C LYS A 104 -16.27 -21.38 -19.25
N CYS A 105 -15.12 -21.70 -18.68
CA CYS A 105 -14.72 -23.09 -18.45
C CYS A 105 -15.57 -23.75 -17.36
N TYR A 106 -15.99 -22.99 -16.34
CA TYR A 106 -16.93 -23.45 -15.34
C TYR A 106 -18.24 -23.92 -15.99
N ILE A 107 -18.87 -23.08 -16.79
CA ILE A 107 -20.12 -23.41 -17.50
C ILE A 107 -19.91 -24.62 -18.43
N GLN A 108 -18.79 -24.66 -19.16
CA GLN A 108 -18.56 -25.71 -20.15
C GLN A 108 -18.20 -27.07 -19.55
N TYR A 109 -17.53 -27.13 -18.40
CA TYR A 109 -16.91 -28.36 -17.90
C TYR A 109 -17.27 -28.74 -16.45
N VAL A 110 -17.67 -27.77 -15.62
CA VAL A 110 -17.90 -27.95 -14.18
C VAL A 110 -19.38 -27.98 -13.85
N GLU A 111 -20.16 -27.08 -14.44
CA GLU A 111 -21.60 -26.99 -14.21
C GLU A 111 -22.29 -28.34 -14.52
N GLY A 112 -22.99 -28.88 -13.52
CA GLY A 112 -23.63 -30.20 -13.57
C GLY A 112 -22.69 -31.43 -13.48
N ARG A 113 -21.37 -31.23 -13.38
CA ARG A 113 -20.33 -32.29 -13.34
C ARG A 113 -19.28 -32.02 -12.25
N GLU A 114 -19.67 -31.38 -11.16
CA GLU A 114 -18.75 -30.92 -10.12
C GLU A 114 -17.97 -32.05 -9.46
N GLU A 115 -18.61 -33.21 -9.23
CA GLU A 115 -17.93 -34.39 -8.68
C GLU A 115 -16.76 -34.87 -9.55
N ARG A 116 -16.92 -34.83 -10.88
CA ARG A 116 -15.87 -35.21 -11.83
C ARG A 116 -14.72 -34.21 -11.79
N TRP A 117 -15.02 -32.94 -11.60
CA TRP A 117 -14.00 -31.88 -11.46
C TRP A 117 -13.21 -32.02 -10.15
N LEU A 118 -13.89 -32.33 -9.05
CA LEU A 118 -13.29 -32.57 -7.74
C LEU A 118 -12.41 -33.82 -7.72
N LYS A 119 -12.76 -34.85 -8.51
CA LYS A 119 -11.92 -36.04 -8.75
C LYS A 119 -10.65 -35.77 -9.58
N GLY A 120 -10.40 -34.51 -9.97
CA GLY A 120 -9.17 -34.10 -10.65
C GLY A 120 -9.23 -34.13 -12.18
N TRP A 121 -10.39 -34.38 -12.79
CA TRP A 121 -10.51 -34.31 -14.25
C TRP A 121 -10.36 -32.87 -14.75
N ARG A 122 -9.60 -32.68 -15.84
CA ARG A 122 -9.44 -31.40 -16.55
C ARG A 122 -9.48 -31.62 -18.06
N PRO A 123 -10.02 -30.66 -18.85
CA PRO A 123 -9.97 -30.71 -20.31
C PRO A 123 -8.51 -30.68 -20.79
N ASN A 124 -8.18 -31.43 -21.85
CA ASN A 124 -6.85 -31.54 -22.46
C ASN A 124 -5.76 -32.26 -21.64
N ASN A 125 -6.06 -32.79 -20.45
CA ASN A 125 -5.10 -33.59 -19.65
C ASN A 125 -4.93 -35.04 -20.14
N GLY A 126 -5.09 -35.30 -21.44
CA GLY A 126 -4.80 -36.61 -22.06
C GLY A 126 -5.67 -37.79 -21.62
N ASN A 127 -6.60 -37.64 -20.68
CA ASN A 127 -7.48 -38.73 -20.25
C ASN A 127 -8.77 -38.73 -21.07
N SER A 128 -8.63 -39.11 -22.33
CA SER A 128 -9.75 -39.61 -23.14
C SER A 128 -9.90 -41.09 -22.86
N LEU A 129 -10.91 -41.44 -22.04
CA LEU A 129 -11.43 -42.79 -21.81
C LEU A 129 -10.43 -43.87 -21.39
#